data_AF-A0A2G8KCE5-F1
#
_entry.id   AF-A0A2G8KCE5-F1
#
_cell.length_a   1.000
_cell.length_b   1.000
_cell.length_c   1.000
_cell.angle_alpha   90.00
_cell.angle_beta   90.00
_cell.angle_gamma   90.00
#
_symmetry.space_group_name_H-M   'P 1'
#
loop_
_entity.id
_entity.type
_entity.pdbx_description
1 polymer ?
#
loop_
_entity_poly.entity_id
_entity_poly.type
_entity_poly.pdbx_seq_one_letter_code
_entity_poly.pdbx_strand_id
1 'polypeptide(L)'
;MITDRPCHRDQVQYWHYSPHFKLQSHHSHTKKTLFDKGCKTDKQFEEVLRKLEVELKRRKNLGPDSIKRRREVACRYKPLHQHLYKLEDKFLSPKFKELVEYASSHHATKEGLVKAISSEAAERVYSFPVFTEDFCRELIEELIHFEQSDLPKGRPNTMNNYGILLNELGFDEEFLTPLRERYLTPLSRLLFPTEGGRDLDSHKAFVVTYKMEEDLDLNYHYDNAEVTLNVSLGKEFIDGVLYFGDMRTEPRREMYTKYIHRPTVGLLHRGQHMHGAMPISDGERYNLIIWMRSSKVRNKLCPMCDQEPELVKSVGYGDGYTWKEELVDVCSTL
;
A
#
# COMPACT_ATOMS: atom_id res chain seq x y z
N MET A 1 -32.29 -22.07 -39.82
CA MET A 1 -31.64 -22.32 -38.51
C MET A 1 -30.66 -21.19 -38.29
N ILE A 2 -31.15 -20.15 -37.63
CA ILE A 2 -30.35 -19.03 -37.13
C ILE A 2 -29.85 -19.51 -35.77
N THR A 3 -28.53 -19.65 -35.62
CA THR A 3 -27.91 -19.82 -34.31
C THR A 3 -27.28 -18.50 -33.93
N ASP A 4 -27.93 -17.81 -32.99
CA ASP A 4 -27.45 -16.60 -32.34
C ASP A 4 -26.00 -16.77 -31.86
N ARG A 5 -25.10 -15.91 -32.34
CA ARG A 5 -23.87 -15.62 -31.62
C ARG A 5 -24.22 -14.58 -30.55
N PRO A 6 -23.82 -14.76 -29.28
CA PRO A 6 -24.05 -13.74 -28.29
C PRO A 6 -23.27 -12.48 -28.66
N CYS A 7 -24.00 -11.38 -28.78
CA CYS A 7 -23.48 -10.02 -28.85
C CYS A 7 -22.48 -9.81 -27.71
N HIS A 8 -21.28 -9.31 -28.03
CA HIS A 8 -20.27 -8.97 -27.05
C HIS A 8 -20.90 -8.01 -26.02
N ARG A 9 -20.98 -8.45 -24.76
CA ARG A 9 -21.24 -7.53 -23.64
C ARG A 9 -20.15 -6.48 -23.66
N ASP A 10 -20.54 -5.23 -23.46
CA ASP A 10 -19.64 -4.11 -23.15
C ASP A 10 -18.63 -4.55 -22.08
N GLN A 11 -17.42 -4.92 -22.51
CA GLN A 11 -16.33 -5.16 -21.59
C GLN A 11 -15.73 -3.80 -21.29
N VAL A 12 -16.23 -3.17 -20.22
CA VAL A 12 -15.57 -1.98 -19.67
C VAL A 12 -14.20 -2.43 -19.16
N GLN A 13 -13.15 -2.13 -19.92
CA GLN A 13 -11.78 -2.38 -19.50
C GLN A 13 -11.31 -1.19 -18.65
N TYR A 14 -11.09 -1.47 -17.36
CA TYR A 14 -10.49 -0.49 -16.45
C TYR A 14 -8.96 -0.59 -16.57
N TRP A 15 -8.33 0.51 -16.94
CA TRP A 15 -6.88 0.62 -16.91
C TRP A 15 -6.44 1.30 -15.61
N HIS A 16 -5.25 0.95 -15.12
CA HIS A 16 -4.66 1.55 -13.92
C HIS A 16 -3.69 2.67 -14.27
N TYR A 17 -3.69 3.70 -13.44
CA TYR A 17 -2.93 4.92 -13.69
C TYR A 17 -2.16 5.38 -12.44
N SER A 18 -1.18 6.24 -12.70
CA SER A 18 -0.44 7.00 -11.70
C SER A 18 -0.53 8.49 -12.01
N PRO A 19 -0.38 9.38 -11.01
CA PRO A 19 -0.33 10.81 -11.24
C PRO A 19 0.82 11.18 -12.17
N HIS A 20 0.50 11.99 -13.17
CA HIS A 20 1.47 12.57 -14.07
C HIS A 20 2.18 13.75 -13.40
N PHE A 21 3.50 13.67 -13.31
CA PHE A 21 4.32 14.77 -12.80
C PHE A 21 4.76 15.64 -13.98
N LYS A 22 4.03 16.73 -14.26
CA LYS A 22 4.59 17.82 -15.09
C LYS A 22 5.53 18.65 -14.22
N LEU A 23 6.80 18.75 -14.60
CA LEU A 23 7.45 20.04 -14.40
C LEU A 23 6.68 21.01 -15.29
N GLN A 24 5.96 21.96 -14.70
CA GLN A 24 5.36 23.03 -15.49
C GLN A 24 6.48 23.60 -16.36
N SER A 25 6.28 23.59 -17.68
CA SER A 25 7.20 24.12 -18.70
C SER A 25 7.38 25.66 -18.61
N HIS A 26 7.02 26.26 -17.48
CA HIS A 26 7.22 27.66 -17.17
C HIS A 26 8.48 27.82 -16.32
N HIS A 27 9.65 27.87 -16.97
CA HIS A 27 10.94 28.17 -16.33
C HIS A 27 10.88 29.37 -15.36
N SER A 28 10.04 30.37 -15.64
CA SER A 28 9.83 31.54 -14.78
C SER A 28 9.07 31.23 -13.48
N HIS A 29 8.02 30.40 -13.55
CA HIS A 29 7.24 30.00 -12.37
C HIS A 29 8.06 29.06 -11.48
N THR A 30 8.79 28.11 -12.08
CA THR A 30 9.69 27.20 -11.36
C THR A 30 10.84 27.94 -10.68
N LYS A 31 11.45 28.95 -11.32
CA LYS A 31 12.53 29.75 -10.71
C LYS A 31 12.04 30.57 -9.53
N LYS A 32 10.87 31.19 -9.63
CA LYS A 32 10.26 31.93 -8.50
C LYS A 32 9.94 30.99 -7.33
N THR A 33 9.27 29.87 -7.57
CA THR A 33 8.95 28.89 -6.52
C THR A 33 10.21 28.32 -5.86
N LEU A 34 11.25 28.00 -6.63
CA LEU A 34 12.51 27.52 -6.07
C LEU A 34 13.24 28.61 -5.29
N PHE A 35 13.19 29.87 -5.74
CA PHE A 35 13.73 31.01 -5.01
C PHE A 35 13.05 31.21 -3.66
N ASP A 36 11.72 31.12 -3.61
CA ASP A 36 10.93 31.23 -2.38
C ASP A 36 11.24 30.07 -1.42
N LYS A 37 11.65 28.91 -1.93
CA LYS A 37 12.10 27.74 -1.16
C LYS A 37 13.60 27.73 -0.83
N GLY A 38 14.32 28.83 -1.05
CA GLY A 38 15.71 29.00 -0.60
C GLY A 38 16.78 28.83 -1.68
N CYS A 39 16.41 28.63 -2.95
CA CYS A 39 17.35 28.60 -4.07
C CYS A 39 17.72 30.03 -4.52
N LYS A 40 18.80 30.60 -4.00
CA LYS A 40 19.15 32.02 -4.18
C LYS A 40 20.15 32.31 -5.29
N THR A 41 20.87 31.30 -5.78
CA THR A 41 21.91 31.45 -6.81
C THR A 41 21.61 30.60 -8.04
N ASP A 42 22.13 30.98 -9.20
CA ASP A 42 21.95 30.21 -10.43
C ASP A 42 22.59 28.81 -10.32
N LYS A 43 23.72 28.67 -9.62
CA LYS A 43 24.34 27.35 -9.32
C LYS A 43 23.41 26.44 -8.52
N GLN A 44 22.72 26.97 -7.50
CA GLN A 44 21.73 26.20 -6.75
C GLN A 44 20.55 25.80 -7.63
N PHE A 45 20.15 26.67 -8.57
CA PHE A 45 19.03 26.42 -9.46
C PHE A 45 19.35 25.30 -10.45
N GLU A 46 20.52 25.34 -11.07
CA GLU A 46 21.03 24.29 -11.96
C GLU A 46 21.12 22.94 -11.24
N GLU A 47 21.64 22.92 -10.00
CA GLU A 47 21.75 21.68 -9.21
C GLU A 47 20.36 21.10 -8.86
N VAL A 48 19.39 21.94 -8.53
CA VAL A 48 18.01 21.49 -8.27
C VAL A 48 17.38 20.94 -9.54
N LEU A 49 17.55 21.60 -10.70
CA LEU A 49 17.04 21.11 -11.97
C LEU A 49 17.63 19.74 -12.32
N ARG A 50 18.94 19.57 -12.17
CA ARG A 50 19.61 18.29 -12.39
C ARG A 50 19.03 17.18 -11.50
N LYS A 51 18.80 17.47 -10.21
CA LYS A 51 18.16 16.51 -9.28
C LYS A 51 16.74 16.17 -9.70
N LEU A 52 15.97 17.17 -10.15
CA LEU A 52 14.60 16.97 -10.63
C LEU A 52 14.55 16.10 -11.89
N GLU A 53 15.45 16.31 -12.84
CA GLU A 53 15.54 15.49 -14.05
C GLU A 53 15.86 14.04 -13.74
N VAL A 54 16.82 13.80 -12.83
CA VAL A 54 17.16 12.45 -12.35
C VAL A 54 15.94 11.80 -11.69
N GLU A 55 15.22 12.52 -10.82
CA GLU A 55 14.05 12.00 -10.13
C GLU A 55 12.87 11.72 -11.09
N LEU A 56 12.64 12.60 -12.08
CA LEU A 56 11.64 12.37 -13.12
C LEU A 56 11.97 11.12 -13.94
N LYS A 57 13.23 10.96 -14.35
CA LYS A 57 13.68 9.77 -15.10
C LYS A 57 13.49 8.51 -14.26
N ARG A 58 13.87 8.55 -12.98
CA ARG A 58 13.66 7.44 -12.04
C ARG A 58 12.18 7.06 -11.94
N ARG A 59 11.28 8.04 -11.75
CA ARG A 59 9.82 7.81 -11.66
C ARG A 59 9.22 7.22 -12.93
N LYS A 60 9.63 7.71 -14.10
CA LYS A 60 9.20 7.17 -15.40
C LYS A 60 9.57 5.69 -15.56
N ASN A 61 10.71 5.28 -15.01
CA ASN A 61 11.22 3.91 -15.13
C ASN A 61 10.71 2.96 -14.04
N LEU A 62 10.02 3.43 -12.99
CA LEU A 62 9.55 2.57 -11.90
C LEU A 62 8.71 1.37 -12.38
N GLY A 63 7.74 1.61 -13.27
CA GLY A 63 6.89 0.57 -13.83
C GLY A 63 7.67 -0.44 -14.68
N PRO A 64 8.38 0.01 -15.74
CA PRO A 64 9.23 -0.86 -16.56
C PRO A 64 10.25 -1.67 -15.75
N ASP A 65 10.92 -1.04 -14.78
CA ASP A 65 11.91 -1.71 -13.93
C ASP A 65 11.26 -2.77 -13.04
N SER A 66 10.06 -2.50 -12.50
CA SER A 66 9.30 -3.47 -11.71
C SER A 66 8.88 -4.68 -12.55
N ILE A 67 8.43 -4.48 -13.80
CA ILE A 67 8.14 -5.59 -14.73
C ILE A 67 9.38 -6.44 -14.95
N LYS A 68 10.53 -5.79 -15.21
CA LYS A 68 11.79 -6.51 -15.45
C LYS A 68 12.18 -7.35 -14.24
N ARG A 69 12.13 -6.77 -13.03
CA ARG A 69 12.40 -7.50 -11.77
C ARG A 69 11.45 -8.66 -11.58
N ARG A 70 10.13 -8.43 -11.69
CA ARG A 70 9.12 -9.49 -11.54
C ARG A 70 9.35 -10.65 -12.50
N ARG A 71 9.70 -10.37 -13.76
CA ARG A 71 10.01 -11.42 -14.77
C ARG A 71 11.26 -12.21 -14.39
N GLU A 72 12.31 -11.52 -13.94
CA GLU A 72 13.56 -12.16 -13.55
C GLU A 72 13.38 -13.03 -12.30
N VAL A 73 12.68 -12.51 -11.28
CA VAL A 73 12.33 -13.23 -10.06
C VAL A 73 11.49 -14.46 -10.40
N ALA A 74 10.40 -14.31 -11.17
CA ALA A 74 9.55 -15.43 -11.56
C ALA A 74 10.28 -16.53 -12.36
N CYS A 75 11.35 -16.17 -13.08
CA CYS A 75 12.10 -17.13 -13.88
C CYS A 75 13.20 -17.86 -13.11
N ARG A 76 13.82 -17.19 -12.11
CA ARG A 76 15.06 -17.67 -11.46
C ARG A 76 14.88 -18.03 -10.00
N TYR A 77 13.96 -17.39 -9.31
CA TYR A 77 13.77 -17.60 -7.88
C TYR A 77 13.12 -18.96 -7.61
N LYS A 78 13.62 -19.65 -6.58
CA LYS A 78 13.05 -20.91 -6.10
C LYS A 78 12.55 -20.66 -4.67
N PRO A 79 11.22 -20.58 -4.47
CA PRO A 79 10.65 -20.40 -3.15
C PRO A 79 11.10 -21.48 -2.17
N LEU A 80 11.34 -21.08 -0.93
CA LEU A 80 11.55 -22.01 0.19
C LEU A 80 10.21 -22.62 0.60
N HIS A 81 9.16 -21.81 0.65
CA HIS A 81 7.81 -22.16 1.09
C HIS A 81 6.77 -21.87 -0.02
N GLN A 82 6.69 -22.76 -1.01
CA GLN A 82 5.86 -22.59 -2.20
C GLN A 82 4.35 -22.36 -1.90
N HIS A 83 3.83 -22.94 -0.81
CA HIS A 83 2.42 -22.82 -0.43
C HIS A 83 2.02 -21.41 0.03
N LEU A 84 2.97 -20.57 0.43
CA LEU A 84 2.67 -19.20 0.91
C LEU A 84 2.13 -18.27 -0.19
N TYR A 85 2.37 -18.58 -1.46
CA TYR A 85 2.00 -17.73 -2.60
C TYR A 85 0.50 -17.75 -2.92
N LYS A 86 -0.26 -18.64 -2.27
CA LYS A 86 -1.71 -18.76 -2.42
C LYS A 86 -2.37 -18.66 -1.06
N LEU A 87 -3.34 -17.75 -0.89
CA LEU A 87 -4.02 -17.58 0.39
C LEU A 87 -4.78 -18.86 0.77
N GLU A 88 -4.49 -19.38 1.97
CA GLU A 88 -5.19 -20.49 2.59
C GLU A 88 -5.80 -20.08 3.94
N ASP A 89 -6.97 -20.62 4.27
CA ASP A 89 -7.67 -20.33 5.53
C ASP A 89 -6.87 -20.71 6.80
N LYS A 90 -5.89 -21.61 6.67
CA LYS A 90 -4.99 -22.04 7.75
C LYS A 90 -3.98 -20.96 8.14
N PHE A 91 -3.71 -20.00 7.26
CA PHE A 91 -2.81 -18.88 7.55
C PHE A 91 -3.46 -17.83 8.43
N LEU A 92 -4.79 -17.78 8.46
CA LEU A 92 -5.56 -16.75 9.12
C LEU A 92 -5.91 -17.14 10.54
N SER A 93 -5.80 -16.18 11.46
CA SER A 93 -6.18 -16.39 12.86
C SER A 93 -7.68 -16.73 12.96
N PRO A 94 -8.11 -17.60 13.90
CA PRO A 94 -9.52 -17.88 14.12
C PRO A 94 -10.33 -16.61 14.39
N LYS A 95 -9.79 -15.72 15.23
CA LYS A 95 -10.42 -14.45 15.58
C LYS A 95 -10.62 -13.54 14.36
N PHE A 96 -9.67 -13.48 13.44
CA PHE A 96 -9.81 -12.70 12.22
C PHE A 96 -10.97 -13.21 11.37
N LYS A 97 -11.09 -14.54 11.22
CA LYS A 97 -12.17 -15.17 10.46
C LYS A 97 -13.54 -14.88 11.09
N GLU A 98 -13.66 -14.97 12.42
CA GLU A 98 -14.89 -14.58 13.14
C GLU A 98 -15.29 -13.13 12.88
N LEU A 99 -14.33 -12.19 12.91
CA LEU A 99 -14.58 -10.77 12.64
C LEU A 99 -15.08 -10.57 11.20
N VAL A 100 -14.47 -11.26 10.24
CA VAL A 100 -14.84 -11.19 8.82
C VAL A 100 -16.22 -11.79 8.59
N GLU A 101 -16.53 -12.92 9.22
CA GLU A 101 -17.86 -13.56 9.17
C GLU A 101 -18.93 -12.62 9.73
N TYR A 102 -18.70 -12.04 10.91
CA TYR A 102 -19.59 -11.05 11.49
C TYR A 102 -19.78 -9.85 10.54
N ALA A 103 -18.69 -9.28 10.03
CA ALA A 103 -18.73 -8.12 9.15
C ALA A 103 -19.40 -8.39 7.80
N SER A 104 -19.46 -9.65 7.37
CA SER A 104 -20.12 -10.08 6.13
C SER A 104 -21.61 -10.37 6.33
N SER A 105 -22.08 -10.49 7.57
CA SER A 105 -23.48 -10.76 7.90
C SER A 105 -24.41 -9.58 7.59
N HIS A 106 -25.70 -9.86 7.37
CA HIS A 106 -26.72 -8.84 7.08
C HIS A 106 -27.01 -7.89 8.26
N HIS A 107 -26.69 -8.31 9.49
CA HIS A 107 -26.92 -7.54 10.72
C HIS A 107 -25.64 -6.87 11.24
N ALA A 108 -24.57 -6.87 10.44
CA ALA A 108 -23.30 -6.29 10.83
C ALA A 108 -23.42 -4.78 11.02
N THR A 109 -23.03 -4.29 12.19
CA THR A 109 -22.92 -2.85 12.47
C THR A 109 -21.49 -2.48 12.81
N LYS A 110 -21.15 -1.19 12.67
CA LYS A 110 -19.85 -0.69 13.10
C LYS A 110 -19.66 -0.92 14.59
N GLU A 111 -20.66 -0.62 15.39
CA GLU A 111 -20.61 -0.73 16.86
C GLU A 111 -20.41 -2.18 17.29
N GLY A 112 -21.10 -3.13 16.64
CA GLY A 112 -20.94 -4.55 16.95
C GLY A 112 -19.56 -5.07 16.54
N LEU A 113 -19.02 -4.62 15.39
CA LEU A 113 -17.67 -4.99 14.96
C LEU A 113 -16.62 -4.42 15.91
N VAL A 114 -16.72 -3.13 16.27
CA VAL A 114 -15.82 -2.48 17.23
C VAL A 114 -15.88 -3.18 18.59
N LYS A 115 -17.07 -3.57 19.07
CA LYS A 115 -17.21 -4.35 20.30
C LYS A 115 -16.53 -5.73 20.22
N ALA A 116 -16.52 -6.35 19.04
CA ALA A 116 -15.86 -7.63 18.82
C ALA A 116 -14.33 -7.52 18.69
N ILE A 117 -13.81 -6.34 18.33
CA ILE A 117 -12.39 -5.99 18.25
C ILE A 117 -11.91 -5.55 19.64
N SER A 118 -11.11 -6.38 20.30
CA SER A 118 -10.82 -6.22 21.73
C SER A 118 -9.73 -5.21 22.11
N SER A 119 -9.41 -4.21 21.28
CA SER A 119 -8.76 -2.95 21.73
C SER A 119 -8.60 -1.93 20.58
N GLU A 120 -8.92 -0.66 20.85
CA GLU A 120 -8.46 0.47 20.05
C GLU A 120 -7.00 0.77 20.44
N ALA A 121 -6.11 0.75 19.46
CA ALA A 121 -4.72 1.18 19.65
C ALA A 121 -4.62 2.70 19.81
N ALA A 122 -5.54 3.42 19.16
CA ALA A 122 -5.81 4.84 19.17
C ALA A 122 -7.22 5.07 18.58
N GLU A 123 -7.75 6.30 18.65
CA GLU A 123 -9.04 6.61 18.02
C GLU A 123 -9.00 6.21 16.53
N ARG A 124 -9.95 5.36 16.10
CA ARG A 124 -10.06 4.84 14.72
C ARG A 124 -8.83 4.04 14.23
N VAL A 125 -8.07 3.45 15.15
CA VAL A 125 -7.02 2.45 14.87
C VAL A 125 -7.42 1.15 15.54
N TYR A 126 -7.75 0.16 14.72
CA TYR A 126 -8.32 -1.10 15.18
C TYR A 126 -7.26 -2.20 15.17
N SER A 127 -7.11 -2.90 16.29
CA SER A 127 -6.10 -3.96 16.43
C SER A 127 -6.72 -5.34 16.61
N PHE A 128 -6.26 -6.31 15.84
CA PHE A 128 -6.73 -7.69 15.91
C PHE A 128 -5.68 -8.68 15.39
N PRO A 129 -5.65 -9.94 15.87
CA PRO A 129 -4.79 -10.98 15.31
C PRO A 129 -5.18 -11.24 13.85
N VAL A 130 -4.25 -11.25 12.91
CA VAL A 130 -4.52 -11.46 11.48
C VAL A 130 -4.10 -12.85 11.03
N PHE A 131 -2.85 -13.22 11.31
CA PHE A 131 -2.26 -14.48 10.86
C PHE A 131 -1.96 -15.42 12.03
N THR A 132 -1.68 -16.69 11.72
CA THR A 132 -1.13 -17.66 12.67
C THR A 132 0.37 -17.45 12.84
N GLU A 133 0.92 -17.88 13.98
CA GLU A 133 2.37 -17.82 14.25
C GLU A 133 3.18 -18.63 13.23
N ASP A 134 2.68 -19.79 12.82
CA ASP A 134 3.31 -20.64 11.81
C ASP A 134 3.43 -19.94 10.46
N PHE A 135 2.35 -19.31 9.99
CA PHE A 135 2.39 -18.52 8.75
C PHE A 135 3.40 -17.37 8.85
N CYS A 136 3.37 -16.63 9.96
CA CYS A 136 4.30 -15.52 10.17
C CYS A 136 5.76 -15.98 10.14
N ARG A 137 6.08 -17.12 10.79
CA ARG A 137 7.41 -17.71 10.79
C ARG A 137 7.85 -18.13 9.38
N GLU A 138 7.03 -18.92 8.68
CA GLU A 138 7.35 -19.39 7.32
C GLU A 138 7.49 -18.20 6.35
N LEU A 139 6.64 -17.18 6.48
CA LEU A 139 6.77 -15.97 5.66
C LEU A 139 8.09 -15.24 5.94
N ILE A 140 8.50 -15.10 7.20
CA ILE A 140 9.81 -14.50 7.52
C ILE A 140 10.95 -15.33 6.93
N GLU A 141 10.90 -16.65 7.02
CA GLU A 141 11.91 -17.54 6.43
C GLU A 141 12.00 -17.40 4.91
N GLU A 142 10.85 -17.35 4.21
CA GLU A 142 10.77 -17.12 2.77
C GLU A 142 11.36 -15.76 2.38
N LEU A 143 11.07 -14.71 3.15
CA LEU A 143 11.57 -13.37 2.90
C LEU A 143 13.08 -13.28 3.12
N ILE A 144 13.61 -13.93 4.16
CA ILE A 144 15.06 -14.02 4.40
C ILE A 144 15.75 -14.78 3.27
N HIS A 145 15.15 -15.89 2.81
CA HIS A 145 15.66 -16.67 1.69
C HIS A 145 15.70 -15.84 0.39
N PHE A 146 14.66 -15.05 0.11
CA PHE A 146 14.66 -14.12 -1.01
C PHE A 146 15.72 -13.02 -0.86
N GLU A 147 15.86 -12.43 0.33
CA GLU A 147 16.87 -11.40 0.60
C GLU A 147 18.30 -11.89 0.30
N GLN A 148 18.60 -13.14 0.68
CA GLN A 148 19.91 -13.77 0.47
C GLN A 148 20.21 -14.14 -0.99
N SER A 149 19.22 -14.10 -1.89
CA SER A 149 19.42 -14.37 -3.31
C SER A 149 20.13 -13.22 -4.05
N ASP A 150 20.75 -13.52 -5.19
CA ASP A 150 21.38 -12.53 -6.09
C ASP A 150 20.37 -11.76 -6.96
N LEU A 151 19.08 -11.99 -6.76
CA LEU A 151 18.02 -11.44 -7.60
C LEU A 151 17.75 -9.96 -7.29
N PRO A 152 17.31 -9.18 -8.30
CA PRO A 152 17.10 -7.76 -8.15
C PRO A 152 15.89 -7.48 -7.26
N LYS A 153 16.03 -6.51 -6.35
CA LYS A 153 15.03 -6.12 -5.36
C LYS A 153 14.61 -4.67 -5.58
N GLY A 154 13.30 -4.42 -5.65
CA GLY A 154 12.77 -3.07 -5.72
C GLY A 154 12.67 -2.42 -4.35
N ARG A 155 12.85 -1.10 -4.29
CA ARG A 155 12.70 -0.35 -3.03
C ARG A 155 11.22 -0.29 -2.61
N PRO A 156 10.84 -0.64 -1.36
CA PRO A 156 9.44 -0.67 -0.91
C PRO A 156 8.71 0.66 -1.07
N ASN A 157 9.30 1.74 -0.54
CA ASN A 157 8.75 3.09 -0.62
C ASN A 157 9.87 4.14 -0.49
N THR A 158 9.52 5.42 -0.47
CA THR A 158 10.50 6.52 -0.41
C THR A 158 11.17 6.71 0.94
N MET A 159 10.64 6.09 2.00
CA MET A 159 11.11 6.23 3.38
C MET A 159 11.90 5.02 3.86
N ASN A 160 11.61 3.82 3.35
CA ASN A 160 12.34 2.59 3.67
C ASN A 160 13.36 2.26 2.59
N ASN A 161 14.60 2.02 3.00
CA ASN A 161 15.68 1.55 2.13
C ASN A 161 15.66 0.03 2.01
N TYR A 162 15.22 -0.67 3.07
CA TYR A 162 15.21 -2.12 3.16
C TYR A 162 13.79 -2.68 3.21
N GLY A 163 13.61 -3.87 2.62
CA GLY A 163 12.34 -4.57 2.58
C GLY A 163 11.98 -5.10 1.19
N ILE A 164 10.87 -5.84 1.14
CA ILE A 164 10.47 -6.61 -0.04
C ILE A 164 9.12 -6.14 -0.57
N LEU A 165 9.07 -5.86 -1.87
CA LEU A 165 7.84 -5.65 -2.63
C LEU A 165 7.19 -7.00 -2.96
N LEU A 166 6.09 -7.34 -2.28
CA LEU A 166 5.43 -8.64 -2.44
C LEU A 166 4.85 -8.86 -3.83
N ASN A 167 4.50 -7.78 -4.52
CA ASN A 167 4.06 -7.82 -5.90
C ASN A 167 5.18 -8.34 -6.83
N GLU A 168 6.45 -8.08 -6.52
CA GLU A 168 7.59 -8.54 -7.33
C GLU A 168 7.94 -10.01 -7.06
N LEU A 169 7.61 -10.54 -5.87
CA LEU A 169 7.68 -11.97 -5.56
C LEU A 169 6.52 -12.77 -6.16
N GLY A 170 5.38 -12.14 -6.44
CA GLY A 170 4.22 -12.82 -7.04
C GLY A 170 3.07 -13.13 -6.07
N PHE A 171 2.98 -12.42 -4.94
CA PHE A 171 1.89 -12.59 -3.98
C PHE A 171 0.56 -11.90 -4.37
N ASP A 172 0.55 -11.02 -5.38
CA ASP A 172 -0.63 -10.19 -5.68
C ASP A 172 -1.88 -11.02 -6.01
N GLU A 173 -1.78 -11.94 -6.98
CA GLU A 173 -2.96 -12.55 -7.62
C GLU A 173 -3.64 -13.59 -6.73
N GLU A 174 -2.87 -14.53 -6.19
CA GLU A 174 -3.42 -15.66 -5.42
C GLU A 174 -3.42 -15.44 -3.90
N PHE A 175 -2.70 -14.43 -3.39
CA PHE A 175 -2.65 -14.15 -1.95
C PHE A 175 -3.30 -12.81 -1.57
N LEU A 176 -2.73 -11.69 -2.03
CA LEU A 176 -3.10 -10.35 -1.55
C LEU A 176 -4.45 -9.88 -2.11
N THR A 177 -4.77 -10.21 -3.35
CA THR A 177 -6.08 -9.88 -3.96
C THR A 177 -7.23 -10.57 -3.19
N PRO A 178 -7.20 -11.90 -2.97
CA PRO A 178 -8.18 -12.57 -2.11
C PRO A 178 -8.20 -12.04 -0.68
N LEU A 179 -7.04 -11.77 -0.07
CA LEU A 179 -6.97 -11.24 1.30
C LEU A 179 -7.70 -9.90 1.40
N ARG A 180 -7.43 -8.98 0.47
CA ARG A 180 -8.10 -7.68 0.37
C ARG A 180 -9.60 -7.86 0.19
N GLU A 181 -10.02 -8.59 -0.85
CA GLU A 181 -11.42 -8.64 -1.27
C GLU A 181 -12.32 -9.40 -0.30
N ARG A 182 -11.85 -10.55 0.20
CA ARG A 182 -12.68 -11.45 0.99
C ARG A 182 -12.61 -11.17 2.49
N TYR A 183 -11.50 -10.61 2.98
CA TYR A 183 -11.28 -10.45 4.42
C TYR A 183 -11.17 -8.98 4.84
N LEU A 184 -10.39 -8.15 4.14
CA LEU A 184 -10.16 -6.77 4.58
C LEU A 184 -11.26 -5.79 4.16
N THR A 185 -11.84 -5.94 2.97
CA THR A 185 -12.93 -5.08 2.49
C THR A 185 -14.20 -5.18 3.36
N PRO A 186 -14.65 -6.37 3.81
CA PRO A 186 -15.80 -6.48 4.72
C PRO A 186 -15.64 -5.74 6.05
N LEU A 187 -14.42 -5.72 6.60
CA LEU A 187 -14.10 -4.93 7.80
C LEU A 187 -14.06 -3.44 7.47
N SER A 188 -13.33 -3.07 6.41
CA SER A 188 -13.09 -1.69 6.02
C SER A 188 -14.38 -0.95 5.66
N ARG A 189 -15.37 -1.61 5.04
CA ARG A 189 -16.66 -0.99 4.70
C ARG A 189 -17.48 -0.55 5.91
N LEU A 190 -17.31 -1.22 7.05
CA LEU A 190 -18.00 -0.90 8.30
C LEU A 190 -17.22 0.14 9.12
N LEU A 191 -15.89 0.00 9.16
CA LEU A 191 -15.02 0.85 9.97
C LEU A 191 -14.75 2.22 9.33
N PHE A 192 -14.67 2.27 8.00
CA PHE A 192 -14.34 3.45 7.19
C PHE A 192 -15.32 3.65 6.02
N PRO A 193 -16.63 3.79 6.28
CA PRO A 193 -17.66 3.77 5.24
C PRO A 193 -17.61 4.99 4.31
N THR A 194 -17.09 6.13 4.77
CA THR A 194 -17.04 7.41 4.03
C THR A 194 -15.71 7.65 3.35
N GLU A 195 -14.67 6.91 3.73
CA GLU A 195 -13.28 7.16 3.33
C GLU A 195 -12.77 6.18 2.27
N GLY A 196 -13.69 5.50 1.56
CA GLY A 196 -13.37 4.57 0.49
C GLY A 196 -13.24 3.12 0.93
N GLY A 197 -13.46 2.78 2.21
CA GLY A 197 -13.38 1.41 2.72
C GLY A 197 -14.34 0.40 2.07
N ARG A 198 -15.37 0.89 1.35
CA ARG A 198 -16.32 0.08 0.57
C ARG A 198 -15.81 -0.34 -0.80
N ASP A 199 -14.89 0.43 -1.37
CA ASP A 199 -14.56 0.40 -2.79
C ASP A 199 -13.03 0.24 -2.97
N LEU A 200 -12.41 -0.66 -2.17
CA LEU A 200 -10.96 -0.91 -2.19
C LEU A 200 -10.58 -1.84 -3.35
N ASP A 201 -10.26 -1.26 -4.51
CA ASP A 201 -10.05 -1.93 -5.80
C ASP A 201 -8.58 -2.10 -6.20
N SER A 202 -7.66 -1.52 -5.44
CA SER A 202 -6.22 -1.62 -5.68
C SER A 202 -5.44 -1.80 -4.37
N HIS A 203 -4.24 -2.36 -4.44
CA HIS A 203 -3.35 -2.44 -3.29
C HIS A 203 -1.88 -2.34 -3.67
N LYS A 204 -1.05 -1.98 -2.68
CA LYS A 204 0.40 -2.13 -2.71
C LYS A 204 0.83 -2.75 -1.39
N ALA A 205 1.45 -3.92 -1.46
CA ALA A 205 1.92 -4.63 -0.27
C ALA A 205 3.44 -4.76 -0.26
N PHE A 206 4.03 -4.56 0.91
CA PHE A 206 5.47 -4.67 1.10
C PHE A 206 5.77 -5.05 2.54
N VAL A 207 6.92 -5.70 2.74
CA VAL A 207 7.45 -5.96 4.08
C VAL A 207 8.56 -4.97 4.35
N VAL A 208 8.48 -4.29 5.49
CA VAL A 208 9.56 -3.46 6.02
C VAL A 208 10.29 -4.24 7.09
N THR A 209 11.61 -4.08 7.10
CA THR A 209 12.51 -4.74 8.03
C THR A 209 13.27 -3.66 8.79
N TYR A 210 13.21 -3.69 10.12
CA TYR A 210 14.04 -2.87 10.99
C TYR A 210 15.07 -3.77 11.65
N LYS A 211 16.35 -3.41 11.51
CA LYS A 211 17.50 -4.11 12.07
C LYS A 211 18.55 -3.11 12.51
N MET A 212 19.40 -3.53 13.44
CA MET A 212 20.60 -2.77 13.79
C MET A 212 21.44 -2.52 12.52
N GLU A 213 21.90 -1.28 12.34
CA GLU A 213 22.66 -0.81 11.17
C GLU A 213 21.87 -0.64 9.84
N GLU A 214 20.57 -0.94 9.83
CA GLU A 214 19.66 -0.68 8.69
C GLU A 214 18.73 0.52 8.99
N ASP A 215 17.47 0.47 8.55
CA ASP A 215 16.45 1.42 8.96
C ASP A 215 16.07 1.13 10.43
N LEU A 216 16.18 2.13 11.31
CA LEU A 216 15.84 1.98 12.73
C LEU A 216 14.45 2.53 13.05
N ASP A 217 14.02 3.57 12.36
CA ASP A 217 12.80 4.31 12.62
C ASP A 217 12.00 4.59 11.34
N LEU A 218 10.82 5.17 11.52
CA LEU A 218 10.06 5.73 10.42
C LEU A 218 9.48 7.07 10.83
N ASN A 219 9.97 8.12 10.18
CA ASN A 219 9.57 9.50 10.41
C ASN A 219 8.06 9.68 10.35
N TYR A 220 7.56 10.71 11.04
CA TYR A 220 6.13 11.02 11.07
C TYR A 220 5.56 11.32 9.68
N HIS A 221 4.62 10.50 9.22
CA HIS A 221 4.09 10.51 7.85
C HIS A 221 2.63 10.05 7.80
N TYR A 222 2.03 10.08 6.61
CA TYR A 222 0.78 9.40 6.29
C TYR A 222 1.02 8.45 5.11
N ASP A 223 0.14 7.46 4.96
CA ASP A 223 0.22 6.50 3.88
C ASP A 223 -0.47 7.00 2.62
N ASN A 224 0.09 6.64 1.46
CA ASN A 224 -0.58 6.81 0.19
C ASN A 224 -1.64 5.69 -0.02
N ALA A 225 -2.64 5.66 0.86
CA ALA A 225 -3.71 4.68 0.93
C ALA A 225 -5.01 5.31 1.46
N GLU A 226 -6.14 4.67 1.19
CA GLU A 226 -7.40 5.02 1.87
C GLU A 226 -7.47 4.28 3.21
N VAL A 227 -7.09 3.00 3.20
CA VAL A 227 -6.99 2.14 4.39
C VAL A 227 -5.65 1.41 4.36
N THR A 228 -4.95 1.37 5.49
CA THR A 228 -3.71 0.63 5.68
C THR A 228 -3.92 -0.50 6.67
N LEU A 229 -3.38 -1.67 6.34
CA LEU A 229 -3.13 -2.74 7.30
C LEU A 229 -1.62 -2.82 7.56
N ASN A 230 -1.22 -2.78 8.83
CA ASN A 230 0.16 -2.98 9.28
C ASN A 230 0.22 -4.16 10.24
N VAL A 231 0.77 -5.29 9.82
CA VAL A 231 0.85 -6.52 10.63
C VAL A 231 2.28 -6.75 11.08
N SER A 232 2.49 -6.91 12.39
CA SER A 232 3.77 -7.39 12.90
C SER A 232 3.87 -8.89 12.63
N LEU A 233 4.79 -9.28 11.74
CA LEU A 233 5.04 -10.69 11.44
C LEU A 233 5.84 -11.34 12.57
N GLY A 234 6.74 -10.60 13.23
CA GLY A 234 7.45 -11.05 14.41
C GLY A 234 8.95 -10.76 14.36
N LYS A 235 9.71 -11.74 14.90
CA LYS A 235 11.01 -11.64 15.59
C LYS A 235 10.96 -10.86 16.92
N GLU A 236 11.87 -11.21 17.83
CA GLU A 236 12.01 -10.54 19.12
C GLU A 236 12.73 -9.21 18.90
N PHE A 237 12.16 -8.12 19.42
CA PHE A 237 12.76 -6.79 19.40
C PHE A 237 12.38 -6.01 20.67
N ILE A 238 13.20 -5.02 21.01
CA ILE A 238 12.96 -4.10 22.13
C ILE A 238 12.66 -2.71 21.56
N ASP A 239 11.76 -1.97 22.21
CA ASP A 239 11.22 -0.67 21.79
C ASP A 239 10.41 -0.74 20.48
N GLY A 240 10.69 0.10 19.47
CA GLY A 240 9.94 0.07 18.21
C GLY A 240 8.48 0.53 18.30
N VAL A 241 8.12 1.28 19.35
CA VAL A 241 6.74 1.71 19.63
C VAL A 241 6.18 2.50 18.44
N LEU A 242 4.99 2.11 17.98
CA LEU A 242 4.25 2.88 16.98
C LEU A 242 3.55 4.05 17.67
N TYR A 243 3.45 5.18 16.98
CA TYR A 243 2.74 6.33 17.51
C TYR A 243 1.85 6.95 16.44
N PHE A 244 0.65 7.38 16.86
CA PHE A 244 -0.40 7.94 16.02
C PHE A 244 -0.76 9.34 16.53
N GLY A 245 -0.83 10.33 15.65
CA GLY A 245 -1.33 11.68 15.93
C GLY A 245 -2.62 11.97 15.16
N ASP A 246 -2.93 13.23 14.90
CA ASP A 246 -4.18 13.58 14.19
C ASP A 246 -4.15 13.19 12.69
N MET A 247 -5.29 13.33 12.01
CA MET A 247 -5.36 13.14 10.54
C MET A 247 -4.55 14.23 9.81
N ARG A 248 -4.04 13.92 8.61
CA ARG A 248 -3.27 14.88 7.77
C ARG A 248 -3.94 16.25 7.59
N THR A 249 -5.27 16.26 7.50
CA THR A 249 -6.08 17.47 7.27
C THR A 249 -6.39 18.27 8.53
N GLU A 250 -6.01 17.76 9.71
CA GLU A 250 -6.29 18.37 11.00
C GLU A 250 -5.05 19.11 11.52
N PRO A 251 -5.23 20.15 12.37
CA PRO A 251 -4.11 20.86 12.98
C PRO A 251 -3.25 19.91 13.80
N ARG A 252 -1.94 19.90 13.54
CA ARG A 252 -1.01 19.02 14.25
C ARG A 252 -0.97 19.37 15.74
N ARG A 253 -1.41 18.45 16.58
CA ARG A 253 -1.17 18.51 18.03
C ARG A 253 0.10 17.74 18.37
N GLU A 254 0.77 18.12 19.45
CA GLU A 254 1.96 17.41 19.98
C GLU A 254 1.58 16.21 20.87
N MET A 255 0.35 15.71 20.75
CA MET A 255 -0.13 14.56 21.51
C MET A 255 -0.17 13.35 20.59
N TYR A 256 0.48 12.27 21.03
CA TYR A 256 0.54 11.01 20.29
C TYR A 256 -0.01 9.88 21.14
N THR A 257 -0.78 9.00 20.52
CA THR A 257 -1.17 7.72 21.12
C THR A 257 -0.13 6.68 20.74
N LYS A 258 0.50 6.08 21.76
CA LYS A 258 1.53 5.06 21.60
C LYS A 258 0.90 3.67 21.57
N TYR A 259 1.41 2.81 20.70
CA TYR A 259 0.99 1.42 20.60
C TYR A 259 2.20 0.49 20.52
N ILE A 260 2.21 -0.51 21.41
CA ILE A 260 3.21 -1.57 21.42
C ILE A 260 2.71 -2.67 20.48
N HIS A 261 3.36 -2.79 19.32
CA HIS A 261 2.99 -3.77 18.31
C HIS A 261 3.36 -5.18 18.78
N ARG A 262 2.49 -6.16 18.53
CA ARG A 262 2.69 -7.55 18.95
C ARG A 262 2.73 -8.47 17.72
N PRO A 263 3.56 -9.52 17.71
CA PRO A 263 3.57 -10.49 16.62
C PRO A 263 2.16 -11.02 16.32
N THR A 264 1.89 -11.30 15.04
CA THR A 264 0.61 -11.74 14.46
C THR A 264 -0.52 -10.71 14.46
N VAL A 265 -0.40 -9.63 15.23
CA VAL A 265 -1.42 -8.58 15.32
C VAL A 265 -1.27 -7.59 14.18
N GLY A 266 -2.41 -7.25 13.59
CA GLY A 266 -2.53 -6.18 12.60
C GLY A 266 -3.17 -4.94 13.18
N LEU A 267 -2.69 -3.78 12.73
CA LEU A 267 -3.33 -2.48 12.90
C LEU A 267 -4.01 -2.08 11.60
N LEU A 268 -5.33 -1.90 11.64
CA LEU A 268 -6.12 -1.38 10.55
C LEU A 268 -6.49 0.08 10.83
N HIS A 269 -6.05 0.99 9.97
CA HIS A 269 -6.29 2.43 10.12
C HIS A 269 -6.49 3.13 8.78
N ARG A 270 -6.95 4.39 8.84
CA ARG A 270 -6.99 5.27 7.67
C ARG A 270 -5.57 5.60 7.21
N GLY A 271 -5.34 5.63 5.90
CA GLY A 271 -4.02 6.01 5.37
C GLY A 271 -3.63 7.46 5.71
N GLN A 272 -4.60 8.37 5.81
CA GLN A 272 -4.37 9.77 6.21
C GLN A 272 -4.03 9.97 7.71
N HIS A 273 -4.09 8.91 8.51
CA HIS A 273 -3.74 8.99 9.93
C HIS A 273 -2.23 9.20 10.05
N MET A 274 -1.82 10.33 10.61
CA MET A 274 -0.40 10.62 10.73
C MET A 274 0.22 9.73 11.80
N HIS A 275 1.30 9.03 11.47
CA HIS A 275 1.92 8.06 12.35
C HIS A 275 3.42 7.90 12.07
N GLY A 276 4.10 7.18 12.96
CA GLY A 276 5.50 6.81 12.79
C GLY A 276 5.89 5.64 13.69
N ALA A 277 7.15 5.22 13.57
CA ALA A 277 7.73 4.18 14.39
C ALA A 277 8.97 4.74 15.11
N MET A 278 9.01 4.59 16.43
CA MET A 278 10.22 4.89 17.21
C MET A 278 11.32 3.86 16.89
N PRO A 279 12.60 4.21 17.11
CA PRO A 279 13.72 3.29 16.95
C PRO A 279 13.54 1.98 17.74
N ILE A 280 13.98 0.86 17.17
CA ILE A 280 14.28 -0.34 17.94
C ILE A 280 15.64 -0.19 18.62
N SER A 281 15.79 -0.77 19.82
CA SER A 281 17.07 -0.77 20.56
C SER A 281 17.79 -2.12 20.52
N ASP A 282 17.08 -3.20 20.17
CA ASP A 282 17.61 -4.54 20.00
C ASP A 282 16.69 -5.40 19.12
N GLY A 283 17.25 -6.44 18.52
CA GLY A 283 16.53 -7.44 17.74
C GLY A 283 16.21 -7.05 16.30
N GLU A 284 15.21 -7.72 15.72
CA GLU A 284 14.74 -7.45 14.35
C GLU A 284 13.22 -7.38 14.34
N ARG A 285 12.69 -6.51 13.50
CA ARG A 285 11.24 -6.32 13.39
C ARG A 285 10.81 -6.39 11.94
N TYR A 286 9.91 -7.32 11.64
CA TYR A 286 9.30 -7.48 10.33
C TYR A 286 7.83 -7.07 10.36
N ASN A 287 7.46 -6.11 9.51
CA ASN A 287 6.07 -5.68 9.38
C ASN A 287 5.58 -5.82 7.94
N LEU A 288 4.48 -6.54 7.75
CA LEU A 288 3.74 -6.54 6.50
C LEU A 288 2.83 -5.32 6.45
N ILE A 289 3.04 -4.46 5.46
CA ILE A 289 2.22 -3.28 5.20
C ILE A 289 1.42 -3.50 3.92
N ILE A 290 0.12 -3.27 3.98
CA ILE A 290 -0.78 -3.32 2.84
C ILE A 290 -1.50 -1.98 2.74
N TRP A 291 -1.13 -1.20 1.73
CA TRP A 291 -1.84 0.00 1.34
C TRP A 291 -2.99 -0.38 0.43
N MET A 292 -4.23 -0.23 0.89
CA MET A 292 -5.44 -0.47 0.11
C MET A 292 -6.03 0.84 -0.38
N ARG A 293 -6.46 0.85 -1.64
CA ARG A 293 -6.82 2.06 -2.35
C ARG A 293 -8.15 1.92 -3.07
N SER A 294 -8.83 3.05 -3.22
CA SER A 294 -10.11 3.19 -3.89
C SER A 294 -10.00 4.18 -5.04
N SER A 295 -10.11 3.68 -6.28
CA SER A 295 -10.12 4.56 -7.44
C SER A 295 -11.32 5.52 -7.45
N LYS A 296 -12.45 5.14 -6.85
CA LYS A 296 -13.63 6.01 -6.68
C LYS A 296 -13.35 7.26 -5.84
N VAL A 297 -12.41 7.18 -4.89
CA VAL A 297 -11.92 8.34 -4.13
C VAL A 297 -10.86 9.08 -4.94
N ARG A 298 -9.83 8.35 -5.41
CA ARG A 298 -8.64 8.92 -6.03
C ARG A 298 -8.89 9.61 -7.36
N ASN A 299 -9.82 9.10 -8.17
CA ASN A 299 -10.17 9.68 -9.47
C ASN A 299 -10.82 11.07 -9.34
N LYS A 300 -11.27 11.47 -8.13
CA LYS A 300 -11.80 12.81 -7.86
C LYS A 300 -10.68 13.78 -7.50
N LEU A 301 -9.87 13.43 -6.50
CA LEU A 301 -8.78 14.27 -6.01
C LEU A 301 -7.58 13.41 -5.65
N CYS A 302 -6.39 13.91 -5.98
CA CYS A 302 -5.14 13.32 -5.58
C CYS A 302 -4.95 13.42 -4.05
N PRO A 303 -4.72 12.31 -3.33
CA PRO A 303 -4.60 12.33 -1.87
C PRO A 303 -3.31 13.00 -1.36
N MET A 304 -2.41 13.38 -2.26
CA MET A 304 -1.14 14.06 -1.94
C MET A 304 -1.23 15.58 -2.06
N CYS A 305 -1.96 16.10 -3.06
CA CYS A 305 -2.02 17.54 -3.34
C CYS A 305 -3.43 18.12 -3.32
N ASP A 306 -4.46 17.30 -3.13
CA ASP A 306 -5.88 17.69 -3.08
C ASP A 306 -6.34 18.42 -4.36
N GLN A 307 -5.72 18.11 -5.50
CA GLN A 307 -6.08 18.60 -6.84
C GLN A 307 -6.62 17.47 -7.72
N GLU A 308 -7.36 17.83 -8.77
CA GLU A 308 -7.76 16.88 -9.82
C GLU A 308 -6.51 16.22 -10.45
N PRO A 309 -6.45 14.88 -10.54
CA PRO A 309 -5.25 14.20 -10.99
C PRO A 309 -5.13 14.23 -12.51
N GLU A 310 -3.97 14.63 -13.03
CA GLU A 310 -3.56 14.27 -14.39
C GLU A 310 -3.00 12.85 -14.36
N LEU A 311 -3.43 11.96 -15.27
CA LEU A 311 -3.12 10.53 -15.20
C LEU A 311 -2.25 10.04 -16.37
N VAL A 312 -1.32 9.14 -16.07
CA VAL A 312 -0.60 8.33 -17.07
C VAL A 312 -0.77 6.84 -16.79
N LYS A 313 -0.84 6.04 -17.86
CA LYS A 313 -0.98 4.57 -17.75
C LYS A 313 0.14 4.02 -16.89
N SER A 314 -0.22 3.10 -15.99
CA SER A 314 0.70 2.45 -15.07
C SER A 314 0.63 0.93 -15.21
N VAL A 315 1.62 0.26 -14.63
CA VAL A 315 1.68 -1.21 -14.52
C VAL A 315 0.96 -1.66 -13.26
N GLY A 316 0.31 -2.82 -13.32
CA GLY A 316 -0.39 -3.42 -12.18
C GLY A 316 -1.45 -2.48 -11.64
N TYR A 317 -1.52 -2.33 -10.31
CA TYR A 317 -2.44 -1.39 -9.66
C TYR A 317 -2.00 0.08 -9.68
N GLY A 318 -0.78 0.39 -10.14
CA GLY A 318 -0.22 1.74 -10.11
C GLY A 318 -0.35 2.43 -8.74
N ASP A 319 -0.86 3.66 -8.74
CA ASP A 319 -1.19 4.42 -7.53
C ASP A 319 -2.68 4.37 -7.15
N GLY A 320 -3.42 3.39 -7.69
CA GLY A 320 -4.83 3.17 -7.38
C GLY A 320 -5.81 4.10 -8.09
N TYR A 321 -5.38 4.71 -9.20
CA TYR A 321 -6.28 5.44 -10.09
C TYR A 321 -6.76 4.51 -11.20
N THR A 322 -7.99 4.73 -11.66
CA THR A 322 -8.54 4.05 -12.82
C THR A 322 -9.11 5.07 -13.80
N TRP A 323 -9.09 4.76 -15.09
CA TRP A 323 -9.81 5.55 -16.09
C TRP A 323 -10.69 4.62 -16.89
N LYS A 324 -11.94 5.04 -17.13
CA LYS A 324 -12.81 4.39 -18.09
C LYS A 324 -12.44 4.89 -19.47
N GLU A 325 -11.80 4.05 -20.28
CA GLU A 325 -11.77 4.32 -21.71
C GLU A 325 -13.18 4.01 -22.25
N GLU A 326 -13.91 5.04 -22.68
CA GLU A 326 -15.12 4.83 -23.48
C GLU A 326 -14.69 4.22 -24.81
N LEU A 327 -14.86 2.91 -24.93
CA LEU A 327 -14.70 2.23 -26.20
C LEU A 327 -15.92 2.59 -27.05
N VAL A 328 -15.72 3.44 -28.05
CA VAL A 328 -16.71 3.65 -29.10
C VAL A 328 -16.65 2.43 -30.02
N ASP A 329 -17.74 1.67 -30.11
CA ASP A 329 -17.84 0.58 -31.08
C ASP A 329 -17.81 1.17 -32.49
N VAL A 330 -16.68 1.00 -33.18
CA VAL A 330 -16.49 1.45 -34.55
C VAL A 330 -17.10 0.48 -35.57
N CYS A 331 -17.59 -0.68 -35.13
CA CYS A 331 -18.21 -1.69 -35.99
C CYS A 331 -19.71 -1.44 -36.25
N SER A 332 -20.32 -0.44 -35.61
CA SER A 332 -21.63 0.06 -36.03
C SER A 332 -21.46 1.17 -37.08
N THR A 333 -21.13 0.78 -38.32
CA THR A 333 -21.40 1.66 -39.47
C THR A 333 -22.91 1.68 -39.74
N LEU A 334 -23.45 2.90 -39.76
CA LEU A 334 -24.69 3.39 -40.39
C LEU A 334 -25.64 2.38 -41.07
#